data_AF-R1GFA4-F1
#
_entry.id   AF-R1GFA4-F1
#
_cell.length_a   1.000
_cell.length_b   1.000
_cell.length_c   1.000
_cell.angle_alpha   90.00
_cell.angle_beta   90.00
_cell.angle_gamma   90.00
#
_symmetry.space_group_name_H-M   'P 1'
#
loop_
_entity.id
_entity.type
_entity.pdbx_description
1 polymer ?
#
loop_
_entity_poly.entity_id
_entity_poly.type
_entity_poly.pdbx_seq_one_letter_code
_entity_poly.pdbx_strand_id
1 'polypeptide(L)'
;MDQSATTQAYVSGMKEALSLYGNELVEFTTYFSIGYALGIVPAQIIQTMTSWPGLVALIFNWYTPRELATRLAIFGVSGVVGNMFLGILQAALYKNLNGVSGLEGWQWLFIVSGCITMFWGFLGLVAIPDSPAITRALWLTPEERELARARMADHGTETAKMIDRKTLVVKLRKMASNPICWLFILAYLPYAWSQRANSYFLLYLKGLTHADGTPLFSTYKVNLIPLGGYSLSVVSSIGLNAISDWKNWRWQAIQTLSCAVLSAWPNSTPTIMTFYFLTFSTAAWG
;
A
#
# COMPACT_ATOMS: atom_id res chain seq x y z
N MET A 1 12.27 -0.88 0.67
CA MET A 1 11.98 -0.72 2.11
C MET A 1 10.52 -0.36 2.25
N ASP A 2 9.81 -1.07 3.12
CA ASP A 2 8.42 -0.78 3.42
C ASP A 2 8.32 0.50 4.28
N GLN A 3 7.57 1.48 3.78
CA GLN A 3 7.36 2.77 4.43
C GLN A 3 6.58 2.61 5.75
N SER A 4 5.68 1.62 5.82
CA SER A 4 4.91 1.30 7.02
C SER A 4 5.80 0.75 8.13
N ALA A 5 6.65 -0.24 7.83
CA ALA A 5 7.62 -0.80 8.77
C ALA A 5 8.60 0.27 9.33
N THR A 6 9.04 1.20 8.48
CA THR A 6 9.95 2.29 8.89
C THR A 6 9.26 3.27 9.84
N THR A 7 7.99 3.61 9.59
CA THR A 7 7.20 4.49 10.47
C THR A 7 6.93 3.84 11.82
N GLN A 8 6.65 2.53 11.84
CA GLN A 8 6.47 1.76 13.07
C GLN A 8 7.78 1.63 13.87
N ALA A 9 8.91 1.40 13.19
CA ALA A 9 10.24 1.41 13.79
C ALA A 9 10.61 2.78 14.38
N TYR A 10 10.28 3.87 13.68
CA TYR A 10 10.46 5.24 14.17
C TYR A 10 9.69 5.53 15.47
N VAL A 11 8.43 5.10 15.53
CA VAL A 11 7.58 5.30 16.71
C VAL A 11 8.07 4.48 17.91
N SER A 12 8.70 3.34 17.67
CA SER A 12 9.03 2.34 18.69
C SER A 12 10.39 2.44 19.36
N GLY A 13 11.24 3.39 18.96
CA GLY A 13 12.53 3.62 19.63
C GLY A 13 13.65 4.11 18.73
N MET A 14 13.48 4.05 17.40
CA MET A 14 14.53 4.49 16.47
C MET A 14 14.81 6.00 16.57
N LYS A 15 13.85 6.82 17.01
CA LYS A 15 14.06 8.26 17.28
C LYS A 15 14.98 8.48 18.48
N GLU A 16 14.71 7.75 19.56
CA GLU A 16 15.43 7.85 20.84
C GLU A 16 16.83 7.24 20.74
N ALA A 17 17.00 6.15 19.98
CA ALA A 17 18.29 5.48 19.77
C ALA A 17 19.24 6.22 18.82
N LEU A 18 18.71 7.02 17.88
CA LEU A 18 19.51 7.78 16.91
C LEU A 18 19.73 9.25 17.32
N SER A 19 19.24 9.68 18.49
CA SER A 19 19.41 11.05 19.01
C SER A 19 19.07 12.15 18.00
N LEU A 20 18.05 11.94 17.16
CA LEU A 20 17.66 12.89 16.11
C LEU A 20 16.83 14.03 16.72
N TYR A 21 17.52 14.97 17.39
CA TYR A 21 16.95 16.15 18.03
C TYR A 21 17.31 17.43 17.24
N GLY A 22 16.56 17.78 16.19
CA GLY A 22 16.68 19.12 15.58
C GLY A 22 16.42 19.21 14.07
N ASN A 23 16.94 20.29 13.46
CA ASN A 23 16.82 20.62 12.03
C ASN A 23 17.70 19.75 11.10
N GLU A 24 18.62 18.96 11.64
CA GLU A 24 19.45 18.01 10.86
C GLU A 24 18.60 16.91 10.20
N LEU A 25 17.44 16.60 10.79
CA LEU A 25 16.44 15.72 10.19
C LEU A 25 15.87 16.31 8.88
N VAL A 26 15.70 17.63 8.82
CA VAL A 26 15.19 18.34 7.63
C VAL A 26 16.25 18.36 6.53
N GLU A 27 17.53 18.55 6.87
CA GLU A 27 18.63 18.47 5.89
C GLU A 27 18.80 17.05 5.34
N PHE A 28 18.79 16.02 6.20
CA PHE A 28 18.86 14.62 5.74
C PHE A 28 17.66 14.25 4.87
N THR A 29 16.46 14.71 5.24
CA THR A 29 15.24 14.53 4.44
C THR A 29 15.31 15.28 3.12
N THR A 30 15.95 16.46 3.08
CA THR A 30 16.13 17.26 1.87
C THR A 30 17.12 16.60 0.91
N TYR A 31 18.28 16.15 1.40
CA TYR A 31 19.26 15.42 0.57
C TYR A 31 18.70 14.07 0.08
N PHE A 32 17.96 13.36 0.93
CA PHE A 32 17.25 12.15 0.53
C PHE A 32 16.15 12.45 -0.51
N SER A 33 15.41 13.55 -0.37
CA SER A 33 14.38 13.97 -1.33
C SER A 33 14.97 14.36 -2.68
N ILE A 34 16.15 14.98 -2.71
CA ILE A 34 16.87 15.33 -3.94
C ILE A 34 17.34 14.05 -4.66
N GLY A 35 17.95 13.11 -3.92
CA GLY A 35 18.35 11.81 -4.47
C GLY A 35 17.16 10.98 -4.97
N TYR A 36 16.05 11.04 -4.23
CA TYR A 36 14.80 10.39 -4.60
C TYR A 36 14.14 11.03 -5.83
N ALA A 37 14.18 12.35 -5.97
CA ALA A 37 13.63 13.06 -7.13
C ALA A 37 14.36 12.70 -8.44
N LEU A 38 15.70 12.52 -8.39
CA LEU A 38 16.50 12.10 -9.55
C LEU A 38 16.31 10.61 -9.88
N GLY A 39 16.14 9.77 -8.86
CA GLY A 39 15.92 8.33 -9.03
C GLY A 39 14.48 7.95 -9.41
N ILE A 40 13.50 8.85 -9.23
CA ILE A 40 12.08 8.56 -9.39
C ILE A 40 11.78 8.03 -10.79
N VAL A 41 12.28 8.63 -11.86
CA VAL A 41 11.86 8.27 -13.22
C VAL A 41 12.30 6.83 -13.58
N PRO A 42 13.58 6.44 -13.44
CA PRO A 42 13.98 5.05 -13.69
C PRO A 42 13.40 4.07 -12.67
N ALA A 43 13.32 4.44 -11.38
CA ALA A 43 12.74 3.57 -10.36
C ALA A 43 11.24 3.33 -10.60
N GLN A 44 10.50 4.34 -11.03
CA GLN A 44 9.07 4.22 -11.38
C GLN A 44 8.88 3.37 -12.62
N ILE A 45 9.74 3.46 -13.64
CA ILE A 45 9.66 2.59 -14.82
C ILE A 45 9.88 1.11 -14.43
N ILE A 46 10.88 0.82 -13.59
CA ILE A 46 11.13 -0.54 -13.08
C ILE A 46 9.98 -1.02 -12.20
N GLN A 47 9.42 -0.16 -11.34
CA GLN A 47 8.22 -0.45 -10.57
C GLN A 47 7.00 -0.67 -11.46
N THR A 48 6.90 -0.01 -12.61
CA THR A 48 5.76 -0.22 -13.52
C THR A 48 5.77 -1.65 -14.09
N MET A 49 6.95 -2.24 -14.28
CA MET A 49 7.11 -3.61 -14.78
C MET A 49 6.96 -4.68 -13.69
N THR A 50 7.23 -4.34 -12.42
CA THR A 50 7.37 -5.34 -11.33
C THR A 50 6.35 -5.17 -10.20
N SER A 51 5.82 -3.97 -9.98
CA SER A 51 4.93 -3.63 -8.87
C SER A 51 3.45 -3.81 -9.26
N TRP A 52 2.55 -2.98 -8.71
CA TRP A 52 1.10 -3.11 -8.89
C TRP A 52 0.65 -3.31 -10.36
N PRO A 53 1.13 -2.53 -11.35
CA PRO A 53 0.71 -2.73 -12.74
C PRO A 53 1.17 -4.06 -13.32
N GLY A 54 2.35 -4.56 -12.92
CA GLY A 54 2.87 -5.87 -13.33
C GLY A 54 2.07 -7.03 -12.76
N LEU A 55 1.74 -6.97 -11.46
CA LEU A 55 0.89 -7.97 -10.80
C LEU A 55 -0.53 -7.97 -11.40
N VAL A 56 -1.09 -6.79 -11.60
CA VAL A 56 -2.40 -6.63 -12.23
C VAL A 56 -2.37 -7.18 -13.65
N ALA A 57 -1.35 -6.86 -14.46
CA ALA A 57 -1.19 -7.42 -15.80
C ALA A 57 -1.04 -8.95 -15.80
N LEU A 58 -0.37 -9.52 -14.80
CA LEU A 58 -0.27 -10.98 -14.62
C LEU A 58 -1.65 -11.57 -14.33
N ILE A 59 -2.41 -11.00 -13.38
CA ILE A 59 -3.77 -11.43 -13.06
C ILE A 59 -4.69 -11.30 -14.29
N PHE A 60 -4.59 -10.20 -15.06
CA PHE A 60 -5.33 -10.00 -16.31
C PHE A 60 -5.04 -11.07 -17.38
N ASN A 61 -3.82 -11.64 -17.39
CA ASN A 61 -3.46 -12.69 -18.34
C ASN A 61 -3.95 -14.09 -17.92
N TRP A 62 -4.25 -14.30 -16.64
CA TRP A 62 -4.63 -15.60 -16.08
C TRP A 62 -6.12 -15.74 -15.77
N TYR A 63 -6.85 -14.63 -15.63
CA TYR A 63 -8.24 -14.62 -15.17
C TYR A 63 -9.19 -13.87 -16.11
N THR A 64 -10.41 -14.37 -16.21
CA THR A 64 -11.47 -13.76 -17.02
C THR A 64 -11.99 -12.46 -16.37
N PRO A 65 -12.56 -11.52 -17.14
CA PRO A 65 -13.06 -10.25 -16.59
C PRO A 65 -14.10 -10.41 -15.47
N ARG A 66 -14.89 -11.49 -15.48
CA ARG A 66 -15.86 -11.81 -14.42
C ARG A 66 -15.20 -12.24 -13.11
N GLU A 67 -14.10 -12.99 -13.18
CA GLU A 67 -13.36 -13.45 -11.99
C GLU A 67 -12.35 -12.40 -11.48
N LEU A 68 -11.92 -11.50 -12.37
CA LEU A 68 -10.88 -10.52 -12.12
C LEU A 68 -11.20 -9.59 -10.95
N ALA A 69 -12.40 -9.01 -10.92
CA ALA A 69 -12.79 -8.04 -9.90
C ALA A 69 -12.69 -8.64 -8.48
N THR A 70 -13.23 -9.84 -8.29
CA THR A 70 -13.16 -10.54 -6.99
C THR A 70 -11.72 -10.87 -6.59
N ARG A 71 -10.89 -11.32 -7.53
CA ARG A 71 -9.48 -11.66 -7.24
C ARG A 71 -8.64 -10.43 -6.93
N LEU A 72 -8.87 -9.31 -7.62
CA LEU A 72 -8.24 -8.02 -7.30
C LEU A 72 -8.69 -7.50 -5.93
N ALA A 73 -9.97 -7.66 -5.57
CA ALA A 73 -10.47 -7.30 -4.25
C ALA A 73 -9.80 -8.11 -3.13
N ILE A 74 -9.68 -9.43 -3.29
CA ILE A 74 -8.95 -10.30 -2.34
C ILE A 74 -7.50 -9.85 -2.21
N PHE A 75 -6.85 -9.54 -3.33
CA PHE A 75 -5.46 -9.05 -3.33
C PHE A 75 -5.33 -7.70 -2.61
N GLY A 76 -6.25 -6.76 -2.85
CA GLY A 76 -6.29 -5.47 -2.16
C GLY A 76 -6.46 -5.61 -0.64
N VAL A 77 -7.37 -6.47 -0.19
CA VAL A 77 -7.60 -6.74 1.24
C VAL A 77 -6.35 -7.37 1.89
N SER A 78 -5.65 -8.26 1.19
CA SER A 78 -4.42 -8.88 1.70
C SER A 78 -3.33 -7.84 2.04
N GLY A 79 -3.23 -6.75 1.28
CA GLY A 79 -2.31 -5.64 1.56
C GLY A 79 -2.66 -4.88 2.84
N VAL A 80 -3.95 -4.66 3.11
CA VAL A 80 -4.42 -4.02 4.35
C VAL A 80 -4.13 -4.92 5.55
N VAL A 81 -4.41 -6.22 5.44
CA VAL A 81 -4.13 -7.21 6.47
C VAL A 81 -2.63 -7.32 6.74
N GLY A 82 -1.78 -7.24 5.73
CA GLY A 82 -0.32 -7.21 5.89
C GLY A 82 0.15 -6.02 6.74
N ASN A 83 -0.42 -4.82 6.52
CA ASN A 83 -0.12 -3.64 7.34
C ASN A 83 -0.59 -3.82 8.79
N MET A 84 -1.73 -4.48 9.02
CA MET A 84 -2.18 -4.84 10.37
C MET A 84 -1.22 -5.78 11.07
N PHE A 85 -0.77 -6.83 10.37
CA PHE A 85 0.16 -7.80 10.91
C PHE A 85 1.47 -7.14 11.34
N LEU A 86 1.99 -6.19 10.56
CA LEU A 86 3.19 -5.43 10.93
C LEU A 86 2.99 -4.66 12.24
N GLY A 87 1.86 -3.97 12.43
CA GLY A 87 1.58 -3.24 13.68
C GLY A 87 1.48 -4.17 14.90
N ILE A 88 0.87 -5.34 14.75
CA ILE A 88 0.77 -6.37 15.80
C ILE A 88 2.16 -6.94 16.10
N LEU A 89 2.91 -7.30 15.06
CA LEU A 89 4.27 -7.82 15.16
C LEU A 89 5.14 -6.80 15.91
N GLN A 90 5.04 -5.51 15.57
CA GLN A 90 5.79 -4.47 16.25
C GLN A 90 5.47 -4.36 17.74
N ALA A 91 4.18 -4.37 18.08
CA ALA A 91 3.74 -4.32 19.46
C ALA A 91 4.21 -5.56 20.26
N ALA A 92 4.21 -6.74 19.63
CA ALA A 92 4.65 -8.00 20.23
C ALA A 92 6.18 -8.05 20.43
N LEU A 93 6.95 -7.62 19.43
CA LEU A 93 8.42 -7.55 19.49
C LEU A 93 8.86 -6.54 20.54
N TYR A 94 8.23 -5.37 20.60
CA TYR A 94 8.49 -4.36 21.62
C TYR A 94 8.19 -4.87 23.04
N LYS A 95 7.17 -5.72 23.22
CA LYS A 95 6.83 -6.26 24.55
C LYS A 95 7.75 -7.39 24.99
N ASN A 96 8.09 -8.30 24.08
CA ASN A 96 8.73 -9.58 24.43
C ASN A 96 10.24 -9.62 24.16
N LEU A 97 10.74 -8.80 23.24
CA LEU A 97 12.12 -8.88 22.73
C LEU A 97 12.90 -7.57 22.92
N ASN A 98 12.33 -6.57 23.59
CA ASN A 98 13.05 -5.33 23.86
C ASN A 98 14.18 -5.56 24.87
N GLY A 99 15.42 -5.24 24.48
CA GLY A 99 16.61 -5.47 25.30
C GLY A 99 17.18 -6.89 25.21
N VAL A 100 16.55 -7.80 24.45
CA VAL A 100 17.08 -9.15 24.23
C VAL A 100 18.27 -9.08 23.28
N SER A 101 19.39 -9.68 23.69
CA SER A 101 20.67 -9.64 22.96
C SER A 101 21.24 -8.22 22.77
N GLY A 102 20.85 -7.26 23.61
CA GLY A 102 21.27 -5.86 23.51
C GLY A 102 20.65 -5.10 22.33
N LEU A 103 19.62 -5.67 21.69
CA LEU A 103 18.90 -5.06 20.58
C LEU A 103 17.56 -4.49 21.06
N GLU A 104 17.23 -3.33 20.53
CA GLU A 104 15.94 -2.67 20.78
C GLU A 104 14.83 -3.35 19.97
N GLY A 105 13.58 -3.30 20.47
CA GLY A 105 12.43 -3.97 19.83
C GLY A 105 12.20 -3.58 18.36
N TRP A 106 12.62 -2.36 17.96
CA TRP A 106 12.51 -1.91 16.57
C TRP A 106 13.54 -2.55 15.63
N GLN A 107 14.71 -2.98 16.13
CA GLN A 107 15.71 -3.68 15.32
C GLN A 107 15.26 -5.10 15.03
N TRP A 108 14.67 -5.76 16.02
CA TRP A 108 14.06 -7.08 15.86
C TRP A 108 12.95 -7.09 14.81
N LEU A 109 12.23 -5.98 14.61
CA LEU A 109 11.24 -5.86 13.53
C LEU A 109 11.86 -6.08 12.16
N PHE A 110 12.97 -5.42 11.88
CA PHE A 110 13.63 -5.51 10.58
C PHE A 110 14.20 -6.91 10.33
N ILE A 111 14.75 -7.54 11.37
CA ILE A 111 15.27 -8.90 11.29
C ILE A 111 14.13 -9.89 10.98
N VAL A 112 13.06 -9.87 11.78
CA VAL A 112 11.95 -10.83 11.64
C VAL A 112 11.19 -10.60 10.33
N SER A 113 10.86 -9.34 10.00
CA SER A 113 10.19 -9.01 8.73
C SER A 113 11.07 -9.34 7.53
N GLY A 114 12.39 -9.14 7.61
CA GLY A 114 13.36 -9.54 6.60
C GLY A 114 13.36 -11.06 6.37
N CYS A 115 13.42 -11.86 7.44
CA CYS A 115 13.35 -13.32 7.35
C CYS A 115 12.04 -13.81 6.72
N ILE A 116 10.89 -13.26 7.15
CA ILE A 116 9.59 -13.59 6.57
C ILE A 116 9.54 -13.23 5.09
N THR A 117 10.04 -12.05 4.72
CA THR A 117 10.06 -11.58 3.33
C THR A 117 10.96 -12.45 2.46
N MET A 118 12.13 -12.86 2.96
CA MET A 118 13.01 -13.77 2.23
C MET A 118 12.33 -15.12 1.98
N PHE A 119 11.68 -15.69 3.01
CA PHE A 119 10.94 -16.95 2.87
C PHE A 119 9.84 -16.86 1.79
N TRP A 120 8.99 -15.83 1.86
CA TRP A 120 7.94 -15.63 0.86
C TRP A 120 8.49 -15.24 -0.52
N GLY A 121 9.64 -14.58 -0.57
CA GLY A 121 10.36 -14.29 -1.82
C GLY A 121 10.80 -15.56 -2.53
N PHE A 122 11.42 -16.50 -1.80
CA PHE A 122 11.79 -17.80 -2.35
C PHE A 122 10.57 -18.62 -2.78
N LEU A 123 9.50 -18.61 -1.98
CA LEU A 123 8.26 -19.29 -2.35
C LEU A 123 7.62 -18.66 -3.61
N GLY A 124 7.65 -17.33 -3.71
CA GLY A 124 7.14 -16.58 -4.86
C GLY A 124 7.83 -16.95 -6.17
N LEU A 125 9.15 -17.19 -6.14
CA LEU A 125 9.91 -17.64 -7.32
C LEU A 125 9.45 -18.99 -7.86
N VAL A 126 8.92 -19.87 -7.00
CA VAL A 126 8.44 -21.20 -7.38
C VAL A 126 6.94 -21.18 -7.71
N ALA A 127 6.17 -20.40 -6.95
CA ALA A 127 4.71 -20.42 -7.01
C ALA A 127 4.12 -19.49 -8.08
N ILE A 128 4.70 -18.30 -8.31
CA ILE A 128 4.14 -17.29 -9.22
C ILE A 128 4.47 -17.68 -10.68
N PRO A 129 3.46 -18.00 -11.51
CA PRO A 129 3.69 -18.35 -12.90
C PRO A 129 3.85 -17.10 -13.77
N ASP A 130 4.76 -17.13 -14.74
CA ASP A 130 4.78 -16.13 -15.83
C ASP A 130 3.51 -16.23 -16.68
N SER A 131 3.30 -15.30 -17.62
CA SER A 131 2.16 -15.31 -18.56
C SER A 131 1.90 -16.69 -19.20
N PRO A 132 0.63 -17.12 -19.39
CA PRO A 132 0.26 -18.46 -19.90
C PRO A 132 0.92 -18.86 -21.24
N ALA A 133 1.41 -17.88 -22.00
CA ALA A 133 2.12 -18.08 -23.26
C ALA A 133 3.58 -18.51 -23.10
N ILE A 134 4.25 -18.15 -21.99
CA ILE A 134 5.69 -18.37 -21.76
C ILE A 134 5.99 -19.01 -20.39
N THR A 135 4.98 -19.50 -19.68
CA THR A 135 5.06 -19.96 -18.29
C THR A 135 6.17 -20.99 -18.04
N ARG A 136 7.07 -20.66 -17.09
CA ARG A 136 8.11 -21.56 -16.54
C ARG A 136 7.69 -22.33 -15.28
N ALA A 137 6.45 -22.17 -14.83
CA ALA A 137 5.95 -22.77 -13.59
C ALA A 137 6.07 -24.30 -13.63
N LEU A 138 6.72 -24.87 -12.62
CA LEU A 138 6.98 -26.30 -12.50
C LEU A 138 5.74 -27.11 -12.13
N TRP A 139 4.72 -26.46 -11.57
CA TRP A 139 3.52 -27.11 -11.04
C TRP A 139 2.36 -27.21 -12.04
N LEU A 140 2.45 -26.56 -13.22
CA LEU A 140 1.40 -26.61 -14.24
C LEU A 140 1.71 -27.63 -15.33
N THR A 141 0.79 -28.56 -15.58
CA THR A 141 0.90 -29.53 -16.69
C THR A 141 0.68 -28.84 -18.05
N PRO A 142 1.20 -29.39 -19.17
CA PRO A 142 1.00 -28.82 -20.50
C PRO A 142 -0.48 -28.69 -20.90
N GLU A 143 -1.32 -29.66 -20.51
CA GLU A 143 -2.76 -29.69 -20.80
C GLU A 143 -3.51 -28.53 -20.10
N GLU A 144 -3.17 -28.27 -18.83
CA GLU A 144 -3.74 -27.15 -18.07
C GLU A 144 -3.34 -25.79 -18.67
N ARG A 145 -2.13 -25.68 -19.23
CA ARG A 145 -1.66 -24.45 -19.91
C ARG A 145 -2.48 -24.18 -21.16
N GLU A 146 -2.76 -25.22 -21.95
CA GLU A 146 -3.55 -25.09 -23.18
C GLU A 146 -5.00 -24.74 -22.86
N LEU A 147 -5.58 -25.38 -21.83
CA LEU A 147 -6.91 -25.02 -21.33
C LEU A 147 -6.98 -23.55 -20.88
N ALA A 148 -5.98 -23.06 -20.14
CA ALA A 148 -5.92 -21.66 -19.72
C ALA A 148 -5.83 -20.69 -20.92
N ARG A 149 -5.05 -21.03 -21.96
CA ARG A 149 -4.96 -20.23 -23.19
C ARG A 149 -6.28 -20.24 -23.97
N ALA A 150 -6.92 -21.40 -24.10
CA ALA A 150 -8.20 -21.53 -24.78
C ALA A 150 -9.30 -20.69 -24.09
N ARG A 151 -9.36 -20.73 -22.75
CA ARG A 151 -10.29 -19.92 -21.95
C ARG A 151 -10.11 -18.41 -22.16
N MET A 152 -8.87 -17.94 -22.30
CA MET A 152 -8.59 -16.53 -22.55
C MET A 152 -8.89 -16.14 -24.01
N ALA A 153 -8.60 -17.03 -24.97
CA ALA A 153 -8.91 -16.80 -26.38
C ALA A 153 -10.42 -16.69 -26.65
N ASP A 154 -11.23 -17.49 -25.95
CA ASP A 154 -12.71 -17.47 -26.07
C ASP A 154 -13.33 -16.13 -25.63
N HIS A 155 -12.64 -15.38 -24.78
CA HIS A 155 -13.06 -14.05 -24.32
C HIS A 155 -12.45 -12.89 -25.13
N GLY A 156 -11.74 -13.17 -26.23
CA GLY A 156 -11.18 -12.14 -27.11
C GLY A 156 -10.02 -11.34 -26.50
N THR A 157 -9.48 -11.78 -25.36
CA THR A 157 -8.28 -11.21 -24.76
C THR A 157 -7.05 -11.89 -25.38
N GLU A 158 -6.52 -11.32 -26.47
CA GLU A 158 -5.18 -11.71 -26.93
C GLU A 158 -4.18 -11.42 -25.80
N THR A 159 -3.47 -12.46 -25.35
CA THR A 159 -2.37 -12.34 -24.38
C THR A 159 -1.49 -11.16 -24.78
N ALA A 160 -1.21 -10.24 -23.85
CA ALA A 160 -0.57 -8.96 -24.15
C ALA A 160 0.71 -9.13 -24.97
N LYS A 161 0.61 -8.95 -26.29
CA LYS A 161 1.77 -8.91 -27.18
C LYS A 161 2.54 -7.63 -26.89
N MET A 162 3.87 -7.70 -26.86
CA MET A 162 4.70 -6.50 -26.74
C MET A 162 4.30 -5.49 -27.82
N ILE A 163 3.86 -4.31 -27.38
CA ILE A 163 3.41 -3.25 -28.28
C ILE A 163 4.62 -2.65 -28.97
N ASP A 164 4.60 -2.57 -30.30
CA ASP A 164 5.66 -1.91 -31.06
C ASP A 164 5.85 -0.45 -30.62
N ARG A 165 7.11 -0.01 -30.57
CA ARG A 165 7.51 1.31 -30.03
C ARG A 165 6.80 2.45 -30.77
N LYS A 166 6.57 2.32 -32.08
CA LYS A 166 5.88 3.34 -32.88
C LYS A 166 4.40 3.42 -32.50
N THR A 167 3.74 2.28 -32.35
CA THR A 167 2.34 2.19 -31.91
C THR A 167 2.16 2.70 -30.49
N LEU A 168 3.13 2.46 -29.61
CA LEU A 168 3.14 2.97 -28.24
C LEU A 168 3.22 4.51 -28.20
N VAL A 169 4.12 5.11 -28.97
CA VAL A 169 4.24 6.58 -29.05
C VAL A 169 2.97 7.23 -29.60
N VAL A 170 2.32 6.63 -30.59
CA VAL A 170 1.05 7.11 -31.13
C VAL A 170 -0.07 7.02 -30.08
N LYS A 171 -0.17 5.91 -29.35
CA LYS A 171 -1.16 5.74 -28.28
C LYS A 171 -0.92 6.71 -27.12
N LEU A 172 0.34 6.89 -26.70
CA LEU A 172 0.70 7.85 -25.65
C LEU A 172 0.35 9.29 -26.05
N ARG A 173 0.65 9.68 -27.30
CA ARG A 173 0.27 11.01 -27.80
C ARG A 173 -1.25 11.20 -27.79
N LYS A 174 -2.02 10.19 -28.23
CA LYS A 174 -3.49 10.23 -28.18
C LYS A 174 -4.03 10.28 -26.75
N MET A 175 -3.39 9.60 -25.81
CA MET A 175 -3.76 9.63 -24.39
C MET A 175 -3.48 11.02 -23.79
N ALA A 176 -2.33 11.62 -24.13
CA ALA A 176 -1.97 12.97 -23.69
C ALA A 176 -2.83 14.07 -24.33
N SER A 177 -3.39 13.85 -25.52
CA SER A 177 -4.31 14.79 -26.17
C SER A 177 -5.76 14.65 -25.71
N ASN A 178 -6.12 13.57 -25.00
CA ASN A 178 -7.51 13.33 -24.58
C ASN A 178 -7.82 14.03 -23.24
N PRO A 179 -8.77 14.98 -23.19
CA PRO A 179 -9.13 15.68 -21.95
C PRO A 179 -9.67 14.75 -20.85
N ILE A 180 -10.27 13.61 -21.20
CA ILE A 180 -10.78 12.63 -20.21
C ILE A 180 -9.62 11.99 -19.44
N CYS A 181 -8.48 11.76 -20.09
CA CYS A 181 -7.30 11.22 -19.43
C CYS A 181 -6.75 12.19 -18.38
N TRP A 182 -6.74 13.49 -18.68
CA TRP A 182 -6.34 14.52 -17.72
C TRP A 182 -7.32 14.65 -16.56
N LEU A 183 -8.63 14.57 -16.82
CA LEU A 183 -9.64 14.54 -15.75
C LEU A 183 -9.47 13.33 -14.83
N PHE A 184 -9.16 12.15 -15.39
CA PHE A 184 -8.89 10.95 -14.60
C PHE A 184 -7.63 11.10 -13.73
N ILE A 185 -6.55 11.63 -14.30
CA ILE A 185 -5.31 11.91 -13.54
C ILE A 185 -5.60 12.92 -12.42
N LEU A 186 -6.32 13.99 -12.72
CA LEU A 186 -6.66 15.04 -11.76
C LEU A 186 -7.58 14.53 -10.64
N ALA A 187 -8.49 13.60 -10.94
CA ALA A 187 -9.31 12.92 -9.93
C ALA A 187 -8.50 11.90 -9.10
N TYR A 188 -7.53 11.23 -9.70
CA TYR A 188 -6.70 10.23 -9.04
C TYR A 188 -5.63 10.84 -8.12
N LEU A 189 -5.11 12.03 -8.45
CA LEU A 189 -4.07 12.71 -7.67
C LEU A 189 -4.48 12.96 -6.19
N PRO A 190 -5.65 13.55 -5.89
CA PRO A 190 -6.14 13.69 -4.52
C PRO A 190 -6.32 12.36 -3.79
N TYR A 191 -6.80 11.34 -4.49
CA TYR A 191 -6.97 10.00 -3.93
C TYR A 191 -5.62 9.39 -3.52
N ALA A 192 -4.63 9.42 -4.42
CA ALA A 192 -3.29 8.92 -4.16
C ALA A 192 -2.58 9.67 -3.02
N TRP A 193 -2.81 10.99 -2.92
CA TRP A 193 -2.32 11.80 -1.80
C TRP A 193 -3.00 11.44 -0.48
N SER A 194 -4.31 11.22 -0.49
CA SER A 194 -5.05 10.91 0.72
C SER A 194 -4.64 9.57 1.34
N GLN A 195 -4.32 8.56 0.52
CA GLN A 195 -3.74 7.29 1.00
C GLN A 195 -2.49 7.49 1.89
N ARG A 196 -1.66 8.52 1.60
CA ARG A 196 -0.48 8.83 2.42
C ARG A 196 -0.81 9.47 3.78
N ALA A 197 -2.00 10.03 3.96
CA ALA A 197 -2.40 10.64 5.24
C ALA A 197 -2.38 9.61 6.39
N ASN A 198 -2.67 8.34 6.09
CA ASN A 198 -2.71 7.26 7.08
C ASN A 198 -1.36 7.02 7.76
N SER A 199 -0.24 7.27 7.07
CA SER A 199 1.11 7.13 7.65
C SER A 199 1.41 8.16 8.74
N TYR A 200 0.77 9.34 8.69
CA TYR A 200 0.96 10.40 9.68
C TYR A 200 0.17 10.17 10.98
N PHE A 201 -0.83 9.29 10.97
CA PHE A 201 -1.65 9.02 12.15
C PHE A 201 -0.82 8.46 13.33
N LEU A 202 0.11 7.55 13.03
CA LEU A 202 1.06 7.00 14.02
C LEU A 202 1.94 8.09 14.65
N LEU A 203 2.41 9.04 13.84
CA LEU A 203 3.21 10.17 14.29
C LEU A 203 2.38 11.13 15.16
N TYR A 204 1.13 11.40 14.76
CA TYR A 204 0.19 12.21 15.53
C TYR A 204 -0.06 11.61 16.93
N LEU A 205 -0.32 10.31 17.01
CA LEU A 205 -0.53 9.61 18.28
C LEU A 205 0.70 9.67 19.21
N LYS A 206 1.91 9.60 18.65
CA LYS A 206 3.16 9.76 19.43
C LYS A 206 3.39 11.21 19.86
N GLY A 207 2.90 12.18 19.09
CA GLY A 207 3.04 13.61 19.39
C GLY A 207 2.09 14.13 20.48
N LEU A 208 1.06 13.36 20.86
CA LEU A 208 0.15 13.75 21.93
C LEU A 208 0.82 13.60 23.30
N THR A 209 1.04 14.72 23.99
CA THR A 209 1.58 14.79 25.35
C THR A 209 0.53 15.30 26.33
N HIS A 210 0.55 14.80 27.57
CA HIS A 210 -0.16 15.43 28.68
C HIS A 210 0.43 16.83 28.97
N ALA A 211 -0.29 17.66 29.73
CA ALA A 211 0.19 18.97 30.15
C ALA A 211 1.54 18.92 30.91
N ASP A 212 1.86 17.76 31.50
CA ASP A 212 3.10 17.47 32.22
C ASP A 212 4.26 17.02 31.30
N GLY A 213 4.07 17.02 29.97
CA GLY A 213 5.10 16.62 29.00
C GLY A 213 5.30 15.10 28.84
N THR A 214 4.58 14.28 29.60
CA THR A 214 4.58 12.82 29.45
C THR A 214 3.76 12.39 28.22
N PRO A 215 4.16 11.33 27.50
CA PRO A 215 3.42 10.86 26.32
C PRO A 215 2.04 10.33 26.75
N LEU A 216 0.98 10.79 26.07
CA LEU A 216 -0.41 10.43 26.35
C LEU A 216 -0.71 8.95 26.07
N PHE A 217 0.00 8.40 25.07
CA PHE A 217 -0.07 7.01 24.69
C PHE A 217 1.31 6.36 24.80
N SER A 218 1.38 5.23 25.50
CA SER A 218 2.55 4.35 25.48
C SER A 218 2.80 3.85 24.06
N THR A 219 4.07 3.64 23.71
CA THR A 219 4.53 3.03 22.44
C THR A 219 3.73 1.79 22.04
N TYR A 220 3.29 0.99 23.00
CA TYR A 220 2.43 -0.17 22.75
C TYR A 220 1.03 0.23 22.25
N LYS A 221 0.38 1.20 22.93
CA LYS A 221 -0.95 1.70 22.53
C LYS A 221 -0.90 2.42 21.19
N VAL A 222 0.17 3.18 20.91
CA VAL A 222 0.34 3.89 19.63
C VAL A 222 0.37 2.92 18.45
N ASN A 223 0.95 1.72 18.60
CA ASN A 223 0.97 0.70 17.54
C ASN A 223 -0.35 -0.10 17.44
N LEU A 224 -1.13 -0.19 18.51
CA LEU A 224 -2.41 -0.91 18.51
C LEU A 224 -3.59 -0.08 17.97
N ILE A 225 -3.66 1.23 18.27
CA ILE A 225 -4.80 2.08 17.89
C ILE A 225 -5.08 2.06 16.37
N PRO A 226 -4.07 2.13 15.48
CA PRO A 226 -4.28 2.04 14.03
C PRO A 226 -4.88 0.71 13.56
N LEU A 227 -4.76 -0.39 14.33
CA LEU A 227 -5.37 -1.68 13.98
C LEU A 227 -6.90 -1.60 13.90
N GLY A 228 -7.52 -0.74 14.71
CA GLY A 228 -8.94 -0.44 14.60
C GLY A 228 -9.28 0.22 13.25
N GLY A 229 -8.40 1.10 12.77
CA GLY A 229 -8.55 1.79 11.49
C GLY A 229 -8.43 0.82 10.31
N TYR A 230 -7.40 -0.02 10.30
CA TYR A 230 -7.27 -1.03 9.26
C TYR A 230 -8.41 -2.07 9.28
N SER A 231 -8.88 -2.49 10.47
CA SER A 231 -10.07 -3.35 10.58
C SER A 231 -11.31 -2.69 9.97
N LEU A 232 -11.52 -1.40 10.28
CA LEU A 232 -12.59 -0.61 9.68
C LEU A 232 -12.44 -0.51 8.16
N SER A 233 -11.21 -0.37 7.67
CA SER A 233 -10.90 -0.36 6.23
C SER A 233 -11.32 -1.65 5.54
N VAL A 234 -11.07 -2.82 6.13
CA VAL A 234 -11.50 -4.12 5.57
C VAL A 234 -13.02 -4.21 5.51
N VAL A 235 -13.71 -3.88 6.60
CA VAL A 235 -15.17 -3.93 6.69
C VAL A 235 -15.81 -2.95 5.70
N SER A 236 -15.33 -1.70 5.68
CA SER A 236 -15.81 -0.68 4.76
C SER A 236 -15.49 -1.02 3.31
N SER A 237 -14.35 -1.65 3.02
CA SER A 237 -14.02 -2.11 1.66
C SER A 237 -15.04 -3.12 1.16
N ILE A 238 -15.40 -4.13 1.95
CA ILE A 238 -16.39 -5.14 1.55
C ILE A 238 -17.77 -4.50 1.41
N GLY A 239 -18.18 -3.67 2.38
CA GLY A 239 -19.48 -3.03 2.38
C GLY A 239 -19.68 -2.03 1.24
N LEU A 240 -18.72 -1.14 1.01
CA LEU A 240 -18.80 -0.14 -0.06
C LEU A 240 -18.69 -0.78 -1.44
N ASN A 241 -17.89 -1.83 -1.62
CA ASN A 241 -17.86 -2.57 -2.89
C ASN A 241 -19.20 -3.25 -3.17
N ALA A 242 -19.80 -3.92 -2.19
CA ALA A 242 -21.12 -4.55 -2.38
C ALA A 242 -22.22 -3.52 -2.70
N ILE A 243 -22.18 -2.35 -2.08
CA ILE A 243 -23.12 -1.24 -2.36
C ILE A 243 -22.86 -0.64 -3.75
N SER A 244 -21.58 -0.50 -4.13
CA SER A 244 -21.17 -0.02 -5.46
C SER A 244 -21.66 -0.96 -6.54
N ASP A 245 -21.51 -2.27 -6.38
CA ASP A 245 -21.99 -3.26 -7.35
C ASP A 245 -23.52 -3.27 -7.44
N TRP A 246 -24.23 -3.06 -6.32
CA TRP A 246 -25.69 -3.01 -6.33
C TRP A 246 -26.25 -1.74 -6.98
N LYS A 247 -25.61 -0.58 -6.77
CA LYS A 247 -26.10 0.72 -7.27
C LYS A 247 -25.36 1.29 -8.47
N ASN A 248 -24.28 0.65 -8.93
CA ASN A 248 -23.33 1.18 -9.92
C ASN A 248 -22.80 2.58 -9.56
N TRP A 249 -22.72 2.90 -8.27
CA TRP A 249 -22.34 4.23 -7.77
C TRP A 249 -20.89 4.25 -7.31
N ARG A 250 -20.04 5.03 -7.99
CA ARG A 250 -18.60 5.13 -7.72
C ARG A 250 -18.29 6.40 -6.92
N TRP A 251 -18.63 6.41 -5.63
CA TRP A 251 -18.36 7.55 -4.74
C TRP A 251 -16.96 7.46 -4.13
N GLN A 252 -16.09 8.42 -4.46
CA GLN A 252 -14.75 8.59 -3.85
C GLN A 252 -14.63 9.89 -3.03
N ALA A 253 -15.75 10.58 -2.77
CA ALA A 253 -15.75 11.93 -2.19
C ALA A 253 -15.47 11.97 -0.67
N ILE A 254 -15.75 10.89 0.06
CA ILE A 254 -15.64 10.85 1.53
C ILE A 254 -14.16 10.92 1.96
N GLN A 255 -13.27 10.30 1.20
CA GLN A 255 -11.82 10.33 1.44
C GLN A 255 -11.28 11.77 1.34
N THR A 256 -11.64 12.49 0.27
CA THR A 256 -11.21 13.87 0.01
C THR A 256 -11.76 14.84 1.06
N LEU A 257 -13.02 14.66 1.49
CA LEU A 257 -13.61 15.44 2.57
C LEU A 257 -12.85 15.25 3.89
N SER A 258 -12.49 14.02 4.22
CA SER A 258 -11.76 13.70 5.46
C SER A 258 -10.38 14.36 5.49
N CYS A 259 -9.67 14.34 4.36
CA CYS A 259 -8.40 15.07 4.23
C CYS A 259 -8.56 16.58 4.29
N ALA A 260 -9.61 17.16 3.71
CA ALA A 260 -9.85 18.60 3.78
C ALA A 260 -10.04 19.07 5.23
N VAL A 261 -10.75 18.30 6.06
CA VAL A 261 -10.94 18.61 7.48
C VAL A 261 -9.66 18.43 8.28
N LEU A 262 -8.87 17.38 8.01
CA LEU A 262 -7.57 17.18 8.68
C LEU A 262 -6.57 18.30 8.33
N SER A 263 -6.58 18.82 7.10
CA SER A 263 -5.75 19.96 6.69
C SER A 263 -6.11 21.26 7.42
N ALA A 264 -7.36 21.41 7.85
CA ALA A 264 -7.80 22.55 8.66
C ALA A 264 -7.37 22.46 10.14
N TRP A 265 -6.84 21.31 10.57
CA TRP A 265 -6.31 21.01 11.90
C TRP A 265 -7.20 21.49 13.07
N PRO A 266 -8.38 20.86 13.29
CA PRO A 266 -9.31 21.29 14.32
C PRO A 266 -8.75 21.08 15.74
N ASN A 267 -9.02 22.01 16.67
CA ASN A 267 -8.48 21.99 18.04
C ASN A 267 -8.96 20.81 18.92
N SER A 268 -9.93 20.01 18.46
CA SER A 268 -10.53 18.92 19.22
C SER A 268 -9.87 17.58 18.89
N THR A 269 -9.19 16.97 19.87
CA THR A 269 -8.54 15.64 19.74
C THR A 269 -9.52 14.56 19.27
N PRO A 270 -10.76 14.43 19.80
CA PRO A 270 -11.74 13.46 19.31
C PRO A 270 -12.12 13.68 17.83
N THR A 271 -12.19 14.94 17.40
CA THR A 271 -12.50 15.29 16.01
C THR A 271 -11.38 14.84 15.08
N ILE A 272 -10.12 15.15 15.43
CA ILE A 272 -8.95 14.70 14.66
C ILE A 272 -8.93 13.16 14.56
N MET A 273 -9.12 12.44 15.68
CA MET A 273 -9.14 10.98 15.67
C MET A 273 -10.26 10.43 14.78
N THR A 274 -11.47 10.99 14.85
CA THR A 274 -12.61 10.54 14.03
C THR A 274 -12.31 10.66 12.54
N PHE A 275 -11.75 11.79 12.11
CA PHE A 275 -11.40 11.98 10.69
C PHE A 275 -10.24 11.10 10.23
N TYR A 276 -9.28 10.77 11.10
CA TYR A 276 -8.28 9.75 10.79
C TYR A 276 -8.90 8.35 10.64
N PHE A 277 -9.83 7.94 11.50
CA PHE A 277 -10.54 6.66 11.30
C PHE A 277 -11.37 6.66 10.00
N LEU A 278 -11.93 7.83 9.63
CA LEU A 278 -12.68 8.00 8.38
C LEU A 278 -11.77 7.93 7.13
N THR A 279 -10.49 8.34 7.23
CA THR A 279 -9.53 8.13 6.12
C THR A 279 -9.15 6.66 5.94
N PHE A 280 -9.27 5.82 6.98
CA PHE A 280 -9.10 4.37 6.82
C PHE A 280 -10.32 3.69 6.20
N SER A 281 -11.54 4.12 6.51
CA SER A 281 -12.77 3.50 5.99
C SER A 281 -12.96 3.69 4.48
N THR A 282 -12.32 4.70 3.91
CA THR A 282 -12.50 5.10 2.51
C THR A 282 -11.40 4.60 1.57
N ALA A 283 -10.39 3.91 2.12
CA ALA A 283 -9.32 3.25 1.35
C ALA A 283 -9.79 1.94 0.68
N ALA A 284 -11.04 1.89 0.24
CA ALA A 284 -11.59 0.77 -0.50
C ALA A 284 -10.99 0.75 -1.91
N TRP A 285 -10.29 -0.35 -2.21
CA TRP A 285 -9.79 -0.64 -3.56
C TRP A 285 -10.93 -1.27 -4.35
N GLY A 286 -11.67 -0.44 -5.11
CA GLY A 286 -12.83 -0.86 -5.91
C GLY A 286 -13.43 0.26 -6.73
#